data_AF-A0A397IQ09-F1
#
_entry.id   AF-A0A397IQ09-F1
#
_cell.length_a   1.000
_cell.length_b   1.000
_cell.length_c   1.000
_cell.angle_alpha   90.00
_cell.angle_beta   90.00
_cell.angle_gamma   90.00
#
_symmetry.space_group_name_H-M   'P 1'
#
loop_
_entity.id
_entity.type
_entity.pdbx_description
1 polymer ?
#
loop_
_entity_poly.entity_id
_entity_poly.type
_entity_poly.pdbx_seq_one_letter_code
_entity_poly.pdbx_strand_id
1 'polypeptide(L)'
;MSQNKPTKKLSRSARYNKKRRLEKEQNSDLMGRSSSILLVERNELVSTAPIITLSINDISQRLSIPCIIFNPNQHRTQWATRGLCTQDKIFYIEKEWKSLPLTPSDCIALKGVKSREKISVEELLIETLIREARLINSKEQLDIRPDFLELIDDEIIKGNHISKVKYRTDGLNEHLWLSLGLWLGMKEPLTRREVRQHLRRIWKKLKHAMELRNNIESQDASTTPGSVHFLNKITERISRKTKSQLIISTRKNFYSLKELVRFRYIVKPECVTDTNGRSLIHLEELNNPNAITKATDAINHYYFHTLNHPSHQSNNFWENFIEHFGVYTRNNLLPFTSSNTASSHNVEHQECVNILLRNLDPLSICINEFVREYYGGLYEKLRNLTWGPFAPRTFGVFPMIAINYNTISDFHWDEHDEPNSLCCLVALGDFEGGKLCFPQLQIVIPLRPGQVVAFSSRLLLHGNFPVTRGIRHSVVYFIHSMFFHHLCDFTEVYKDLKNQIERDSHGSVVPMIPQQDLNDARNLNKWIRFLEPKKHQIEIPEKACDRRRENIYLTNARLGLKAED
;
A
#
# COMPACT_ATOMS: atom_id res chain seq x y z
N MET A 1 -3.02 53.21 -34.39
CA MET A 1 -2.08 52.30 -33.71
C MET A 1 -2.67 51.94 -32.36
N SER A 2 -3.27 50.74 -32.24
CA SER A 2 -3.88 50.25 -31.01
C SER A 2 -2.82 49.53 -30.17
N GLN A 3 -2.55 50.02 -28.96
CA GLN A 3 -1.64 49.37 -28.01
C GLN A 3 -2.40 48.30 -27.22
N ASN A 4 -2.07 47.04 -27.49
CA ASN A 4 -2.51 45.88 -26.72
C ASN A 4 -1.91 45.92 -25.30
N LYS A 5 -2.78 46.01 -24.29
CA LYS A 5 -2.41 45.72 -22.89
C LYS A 5 -2.18 44.20 -22.72
N PRO A 6 -1.11 43.76 -22.04
CA PRO A 6 -0.90 42.34 -21.80
C PRO A 6 -1.90 41.84 -20.74
N THR A 7 -2.73 40.88 -21.11
CA THR A 7 -3.54 40.10 -20.18
C THR A 7 -2.60 39.30 -19.26
N LYS A 8 -2.64 39.60 -17.95
CA LYS A 8 -1.96 38.79 -16.92
C LYS A 8 -2.49 37.35 -16.99
N LYS A 9 -1.71 36.44 -17.58
CA LYS A 9 -1.98 34.99 -17.51
C LYS A 9 -1.94 34.56 -16.04
N LEU A 10 -3.08 34.11 -15.52
CA LEU A 10 -3.19 33.47 -14.21
C LEU A 10 -2.18 32.31 -14.09
N SER A 11 -1.56 32.19 -12.91
CA SER A 11 -0.66 31.08 -12.59
C SER A 11 -1.40 29.74 -12.71
N ARG A 12 -0.69 28.66 -13.05
CA ARG A 12 -1.31 27.35 -13.33
C ARG A 12 -2.07 26.78 -12.12
N SER A 13 -1.56 27.00 -10.90
CA SER A 13 -2.26 26.71 -9.64
C SER A 13 -3.62 27.42 -9.54
N ALA A 14 -3.67 28.69 -9.92
CA ALA A 14 -4.92 29.45 -9.92
C ALA A 14 -5.93 28.93 -10.96
N ARG A 15 -5.49 28.37 -12.09
CA ARG A 15 -6.38 27.76 -13.10
C ARG A 15 -6.99 26.44 -12.63
N TYR A 16 -6.19 25.52 -12.09
CA TYR A 16 -6.68 24.26 -11.54
C TYR A 16 -7.66 24.49 -10.38
N ASN A 17 -7.31 25.36 -9.43
CA ASN A 17 -8.18 25.70 -8.29
C ASN A 17 -9.45 26.46 -8.70
N LYS A 18 -9.39 27.30 -9.75
CA LYS A 18 -10.55 28.00 -10.30
C LYS A 18 -11.53 27.04 -10.99
N LYS A 19 -11.02 26.07 -11.76
CA LYS A 19 -11.86 25.02 -12.39
C LYS A 19 -12.63 24.23 -11.34
N ARG A 20 -11.98 23.83 -10.24
CA ARG A 20 -12.62 23.12 -9.13
C ARG A 20 -13.65 23.95 -8.36
N ARG A 21 -13.44 25.27 -8.22
CA ARG A 21 -14.44 26.16 -7.59
C ARG A 21 -15.71 26.26 -8.45
N LEU A 22 -15.56 26.39 -9.76
CA LEU A 22 -16.68 26.50 -10.70
C LEU A 22 -17.52 25.21 -10.75
N GLU A 23 -16.88 24.03 -10.73
CA GLU A 23 -17.57 22.73 -10.68
C GLU A 23 -18.30 22.48 -9.34
N LYS A 24 -17.86 23.14 -8.26
CA LYS A 24 -18.47 23.04 -6.93
C LYS A 24 -19.71 23.93 -6.80
N GLU A 25 -19.68 25.12 -7.38
CA GLU A 25 -20.82 26.05 -7.43
C GLU A 25 -21.97 25.47 -8.27
N GLN A 26 -21.66 24.79 -9.38
CA GLN A 26 -22.68 24.12 -10.21
C GLN A 26 -23.35 22.92 -9.50
N ASN A 27 -22.65 22.22 -8.61
CA ASN A 27 -23.21 21.10 -7.85
C ASN A 27 -24.01 21.53 -6.61
N SER A 28 -23.71 22.69 -6.01
CA SER A 28 -24.52 23.22 -4.89
C SER A 28 -25.90 23.72 -5.32
N ASP A 29 -26.02 24.24 -6.55
CA ASP A 29 -27.30 24.75 -7.08
C ASP A 29 -28.32 23.62 -7.38
N LEU A 30 -27.86 22.37 -7.54
CA LEU A 30 -28.71 21.20 -7.74
C LEU A 30 -29.28 20.60 -6.44
N MET A 31 -28.68 20.91 -5.28
CA MET A 31 -29.11 20.38 -3.97
C MET A 31 -30.01 21.34 -3.17
N GLY A 32 -30.26 22.56 -3.68
CA GLY A 32 -30.98 23.63 -2.97
C GLY A 32 -32.51 23.62 -3.05
N ARG A 33 -33.15 22.59 -3.63
CA ARG A 33 -34.62 22.52 -3.75
C ARG A 33 -35.19 21.28 -3.09
N SER A 34 -35.29 21.31 -1.76
CA SER A 34 -36.35 20.65 -0.99
C SER A 34 -36.30 21.18 0.45
N SER A 35 -37.00 22.28 0.68
CA SER A 35 -37.33 22.78 2.01
C SER A 35 -38.75 22.35 2.34
N SER A 36 -39.00 21.92 3.57
CA SER A 36 -39.96 22.58 4.50
C SER A 36 -40.65 21.61 5.48
N ILE A 37 -40.81 22.09 6.74
CA ILE A 37 -41.90 21.77 7.71
C ILE A 37 -41.73 20.39 8.42
N LEU A 38 -41.79 20.20 9.75
CA LEU A 38 -42.38 20.93 10.88
C LEU A 38 -41.70 20.51 12.23
N LEU A 39 -41.91 21.38 13.23
CA LEU A 39 -41.53 21.26 14.64
C LEU A 39 -42.23 20.13 15.39
N VAL A 40 -41.51 19.70 16.43
CA VAL A 40 -41.74 18.68 17.46
C VAL A 40 -42.83 19.08 18.48
N GLU A 41 -43.60 18.10 18.99
CA GLU A 41 -43.81 17.88 20.45
C GLU A 41 -44.73 16.67 20.77
N ARG A 42 -44.19 15.62 21.40
CA ARG A 42 -44.48 15.21 22.80
C ARG A 42 -43.96 13.81 23.16
N ASN A 43 -43.49 13.75 24.40
CA ASN A 43 -42.95 12.65 25.18
C ASN A 43 -43.68 11.30 25.09
N GLU A 44 -42.91 10.21 25.12
CA GLU A 44 -43.19 9.05 25.96
C GLU A 44 -41.88 8.32 26.33
N LEU A 45 -41.69 8.09 27.63
CA LEU A 45 -40.56 7.39 28.23
C LEU A 45 -40.65 5.90 27.95
N VAL A 46 -39.62 5.31 27.32
CA VAL A 46 -39.31 3.88 27.47
C VAL A 46 -37.81 3.69 27.67
N SER A 47 -37.51 2.99 28.76
CA SER A 47 -36.21 2.62 29.33
C SER A 47 -35.21 2.01 28.33
N THR A 48 -34.05 2.65 28.17
CA THR A 48 -32.84 2.04 27.61
C THR A 48 -31.61 2.41 28.43
N ALA A 49 -30.76 1.41 28.70
CA ALA A 49 -29.47 1.47 29.37
C ALA A 49 -28.56 2.62 28.87
N PRO A 50 -27.62 3.13 29.70
CA PRO A 50 -26.93 4.39 29.39
C PRO A 50 -26.02 4.21 28.17
N ILE A 51 -26.47 4.74 27.04
CA ILE A 51 -25.60 5.10 25.92
C ILE A 51 -24.78 6.28 26.44
N ILE A 52 -23.53 6.02 26.79
CA ILE A 52 -22.56 7.10 27.05
C ILE A 52 -22.28 7.74 25.69
N THR A 53 -23.08 8.73 25.30
CA THR A 53 -22.70 9.71 24.28
C THR A 53 -21.55 10.53 24.85
N LEU A 54 -20.33 10.06 24.65
CA LEU A 54 -19.14 10.89 24.84
C LEU A 54 -19.21 12.01 23.81
N SER A 55 -19.25 13.25 24.30
CA SER A 55 -19.24 14.42 23.45
C SER A 55 -17.93 14.43 22.65
N ILE A 56 -17.95 14.98 21.43
CA ILE A 56 -16.73 15.18 20.61
C ILE A 56 -15.65 15.96 21.39
N ASN A 57 -16.05 16.74 22.40
CA ASN A 57 -15.14 17.46 23.29
C ASN A 57 -14.44 16.54 24.32
N ASP A 58 -15.03 15.41 24.73
CA ASP A 58 -14.40 14.46 25.65
C ASP A 58 -13.31 13.61 24.98
N ILE A 59 -13.44 13.36 23.67
CA ILE A 59 -12.38 12.73 22.86
C ILE A 59 -11.19 13.69 22.71
N SER A 60 -11.46 15.00 22.63
CA SER A 60 -10.43 16.03 22.54
C SER A 60 -9.66 16.26 23.86
N GLN A 61 -10.25 15.96 25.02
CA GLN A 61 -9.63 16.24 26.33
C GLN A 61 -8.79 15.09 26.92
N ARG A 62 -8.82 13.88 26.32
CA ARG A 62 -7.93 12.75 26.69
C ARG A 62 -6.81 12.45 25.68
N LEU A 63 -6.70 13.25 24.62
CA LEU A 63 -5.61 13.24 23.63
C LEU A 63 -4.69 14.47 23.80
N SER A 64 -4.13 14.66 24.99
CA SER A 64 -3.07 15.64 25.19
C SER A 64 -1.73 15.09 24.68
N ILE A 65 -1.49 15.18 23.36
CA ILE A 65 -0.11 15.11 22.82
C ILE A 65 0.08 16.29 21.84
N PRO A 66 0.52 17.47 22.32
CA PRO A 66 0.58 18.69 21.52
C PRO A 66 1.89 18.80 20.72
N CYS A 67 2.43 17.70 20.19
CA CYS A 67 3.65 17.75 19.37
C CYS A 67 3.44 17.12 18.00
N ILE A 68 2.61 17.77 17.19
CA ILE A 68 2.31 17.39 15.80
C ILE A 68 3.46 17.82 14.87
N ILE A 69 4.12 18.94 15.18
CA ILE A 69 5.16 19.53 14.32
C ILE A 69 6.56 19.36 14.90
N PHE A 70 7.57 19.38 14.03
CA PHE A 70 8.95 19.32 14.44
C PHE A 70 9.36 20.59 15.20
N ASN A 71 9.82 20.42 16.45
CA ASN A 71 10.47 21.47 17.22
C ASN A 71 12.00 21.24 17.22
N PRO A 72 12.79 22.11 16.58
CA PRO A 72 14.24 21.94 16.46
C PRO A 72 15.01 22.00 17.78
N ASN A 73 14.40 22.58 18.82
CA ASN A 73 15.00 22.72 20.15
C ASN A 73 14.70 21.53 21.05
N GLN A 74 13.80 20.62 20.65
CA GLN A 74 13.40 19.44 21.43
C GLN A 74 13.69 18.15 20.68
N HIS A 75 13.34 18.11 19.40
CA HIS A 75 13.45 16.92 18.58
C HIS A 75 14.82 16.83 17.91
N ARG A 76 15.21 15.60 17.57
CA ARG A 76 16.53 15.26 17.06
C ARG A 76 16.44 14.64 15.67
N THR A 77 17.27 15.12 14.78
CA THR A 77 17.53 14.52 13.46
C THR A 77 18.50 13.33 13.60
N GLN A 78 18.73 12.60 12.50
CA GLN A 78 19.67 11.48 12.50
C GLN A 78 21.06 11.88 13.02
N TRP A 79 21.55 13.05 12.64
CA TRP A 79 22.85 13.55 13.08
C TRP A 79 22.92 13.73 14.59
N ALA A 80 21.95 14.45 15.15
CA ALA A 80 21.87 14.77 16.57
C ALA A 80 21.71 13.52 17.46
N THR A 81 21.01 12.50 16.98
CA THR A 81 20.85 11.23 17.72
C THR A 81 22.11 10.36 17.68
N ARG A 82 22.88 10.35 16.58
CA ARG A 82 24.15 9.61 16.53
C ARG A 82 25.20 10.18 17.47
N GLY A 83 25.21 11.49 17.64
CA GLY A 83 26.14 12.22 18.51
C GLY A 83 25.84 12.13 20.01
N LEU A 84 24.92 11.26 20.45
CA LEU A 84 24.73 10.95 21.86
C LEU A 84 25.90 10.13 22.39
N CYS A 85 26.29 10.35 23.65
CA CYS A 85 27.24 9.48 24.31
C CYS A 85 26.65 8.08 24.53
N THR A 86 27.50 7.10 24.78
CA THR A 86 27.07 5.71 24.94
C THR A 86 26.12 5.54 26.15
N GLN A 87 26.34 6.26 27.24
CA GLN A 87 25.47 6.23 28.42
C GLN A 87 24.05 6.73 28.11
N ASP A 88 23.93 7.84 27.39
CA ASP A 88 22.63 8.42 27.02
C ASP A 88 21.87 7.53 26.03
N LYS A 89 22.59 6.88 25.10
CA LYS A 89 22.00 5.89 24.18
C LYS A 89 21.36 4.75 24.97
N ILE A 90 22.07 4.21 25.97
CA ILE A 90 21.55 3.13 26.82
C ILE A 90 20.39 3.59 27.67
N PHE A 91 20.50 4.75 28.32
CA PHE A 91 19.40 5.32 29.08
C PHE A 91 18.13 5.45 28.22
N TYR A 92 18.28 5.99 27.00
CA TYR A 92 17.17 6.12 26.07
C TYR A 92 16.56 4.75 25.70
N ILE A 93 17.39 3.77 25.35
CA ILE A 93 16.95 2.41 24.98
C ILE A 93 16.16 1.76 26.12
N GLU A 94 16.62 1.90 27.36
CA GLU A 94 16.02 1.24 28.52
C GLU A 94 14.82 1.98 29.11
N LYS A 95 14.78 3.32 29.02
CA LYS A 95 13.81 4.14 29.76
C LYS A 95 12.81 4.87 28.88
N GLU A 96 13.23 5.33 27.70
CA GLU A 96 12.44 6.21 26.83
C GLU A 96 11.77 5.48 25.65
N TRP A 97 12.40 4.42 25.15
CA TRP A 97 11.85 3.64 24.04
C TRP A 97 11.10 2.41 24.54
N LYS A 98 9.77 2.45 24.47
CA LYS A 98 8.90 1.31 24.83
C LYS A 98 8.10 0.85 23.64
N SER A 99 8.01 -0.46 23.45
CA SER A 99 7.22 -1.07 22.37
C SER A 99 6.64 -2.40 22.83
N LEU A 100 5.38 -2.67 22.49
CA LEU A 100 4.76 -3.98 22.70
C LEU A 100 4.88 -4.83 21.42
N PRO A 101 5.25 -6.12 21.50
CA PRO A 101 5.31 -7.00 20.34
C PRO A 101 3.96 -7.14 19.63
N LEU A 102 3.98 -7.06 18.30
CA LEU A 102 2.81 -7.37 17.48
C LEU A 102 2.75 -8.86 17.16
N THR A 103 1.53 -9.39 17.15
CA THR A 103 1.21 -10.79 16.88
C THR A 103 0.25 -10.88 15.69
N PRO A 104 0.18 -12.02 14.98
CA PRO A 104 -0.72 -12.18 13.84
C PRO A 104 -2.19 -11.88 14.16
N SER A 105 -2.63 -12.13 15.40
CA SER A 105 -3.97 -11.82 15.89
C SER A 105 -4.32 -10.34 15.88
N ASP A 106 -3.33 -9.44 15.95
CA ASP A 106 -3.56 -7.99 15.93
C ASP A 106 -4.08 -7.52 14.56
N CYS A 107 -3.80 -8.28 13.51
CA CYS A 107 -4.28 -8.03 12.15
C CYS A 107 -5.65 -8.67 11.85
N ILE A 108 -6.35 -9.25 12.82
CA ILE A 108 -7.69 -9.81 12.63
C ILE A 108 -8.71 -8.68 12.75
N ALA A 109 -9.46 -8.41 11.67
CA ALA A 109 -10.50 -7.39 11.70
C ALA A 109 -11.64 -7.81 12.64
N LEU A 110 -12.00 -6.93 13.59
CA LEU A 110 -13.07 -7.15 14.57
C LEU A 110 -14.46 -7.22 13.93
N LYS A 111 -14.66 -6.47 12.84
CA LYS A 111 -15.92 -6.40 12.08
C LYS A 111 -15.66 -6.19 10.58
N GLY A 112 -16.72 -6.17 9.78
CA GLY A 112 -16.65 -6.02 8.31
C GLY A 112 -17.03 -7.31 7.56
N VAL A 113 -17.36 -7.17 6.27
CA VAL A 113 -17.68 -8.30 5.40
C VAL A 113 -16.38 -9.04 5.07
N LYS A 114 -16.30 -10.31 5.50
CA LYS A 114 -15.12 -11.15 5.30
C LYS A 114 -15.36 -12.07 4.11
N SER A 115 -14.43 -12.08 3.16
CA SER A 115 -14.38 -13.12 2.13
C SER A 115 -13.15 -14.00 2.32
N ARG A 116 -13.33 -15.31 2.16
CA ARG A 116 -12.24 -16.29 2.04
C ARG A 116 -12.12 -16.63 0.55
N GLU A 117 -10.93 -16.52 -0.02
CA GLU A 117 -10.73 -16.91 -1.42
C GLU A 117 -10.72 -18.44 -1.56
N LYS A 118 -11.70 -18.98 -2.29
CA LYS A 118 -11.72 -20.37 -2.76
C LYS A 118 -11.64 -20.36 -4.29
N ILE A 119 -10.52 -20.82 -4.83
CA ILE A 119 -10.35 -21.11 -6.27
C ILE A 119 -10.92 -22.51 -6.54
N SER A 120 -11.75 -22.67 -7.58
CA SER A 120 -12.36 -23.95 -7.97
C SER A 120 -11.43 -24.82 -8.84
N VAL A 121 -11.70 -26.14 -8.92
CA VAL A 121 -10.89 -27.08 -9.74
C VAL A 121 -11.07 -26.81 -11.22
N GLU A 122 -12.26 -26.36 -11.59
CA GLU A 122 -12.67 -26.06 -12.96
C GLU A 122 -11.92 -24.84 -13.49
N GLU A 123 -11.81 -23.78 -12.67
CA GLU A 123 -10.99 -22.60 -12.99
C GLU A 123 -9.51 -23.00 -13.21
N LEU A 124 -8.95 -23.85 -12.34
CA LEU A 124 -7.57 -24.35 -12.51
C LEU A 124 -7.37 -25.18 -13.78
N LEU A 125 -8.39 -25.97 -14.19
CA LEU A 125 -8.33 -26.75 -15.41
C LEU A 125 -8.28 -25.83 -16.63
N ILE A 126 -9.20 -24.88 -16.71
CA ILE A 126 -9.28 -23.92 -17.82
C ILE A 126 -7.95 -23.15 -17.94
N GLU A 127 -7.40 -22.67 -16.82
CA GLU A 127 -6.09 -22.00 -16.79
C GLU A 127 -4.94 -22.88 -17.29
N THR A 128 -4.92 -24.15 -16.90
CA THR A 128 -3.87 -25.10 -17.31
C THR A 128 -3.89 -25.31 -18.82
N LEU A 129 -5.08 -25.46 -19.41
CA LEU A 129 -5.25 -25.68 -20.84
C LEU A 129 -4.86 -24.46 -21.68
N ILE A 130 -5.27 -23.28 -21.22
CA ILE A 130 -4.89 -22.01 -21.81
C ILE A 130 -3.36 -21.83 -21.80
N ARG A 131 -2.69 -22.24 -20.72
CA ARG A 131 -1.22 -22.17 -20.61
C ARG A 131 -0.51 -23.12 -21.57
N GLU A 132 -1.02 -24.34 -21.75
CA GLU A 132 -0.44 -25.30 -22.69
C GLU A 132 -0.56 -24.81 -24.14
N ALA A 133 -1.73 -24.30 -24.54
CA ALA A 133 -1.98 -23.73 -25.87
C ALA A 133 -1.01 -22.57 -26.22
N ARG A 134 -0.67 -21.74 -25.21
CA ARG A 134 0.25 -20.60 -25.37
C ARG A 134 1.71 -20.96 -25.62
N LEU A 135 2.17 -22.13 -25.17
CA LEU A 135 3.58 -22.51 -25.33
C LEU A 135 3.95 -22.71 -26.80
N ILE A 136 2.94 -22.76 -27.68
CA ILE A 136 3.09 -23.18 -29.08
C ILE A 136 2.55 -22.11 -30.04
N ASN A 137 1.50 -21.37 -29.68
CA ASN A 137 0.92 -20.31 -30.52
C ASN A 137 1.37 -18.91 -30.04
N SER A 138 2.23 -18.23 -30.82
CA SER A 138 2.85 -16.94 -30.47
C SER A 138 2.03 -15.69 -30.87
N LYS A 139 0.77 -15.85 -31.31
CA LYS A 139 -0.11 -14.72 -31.68
C LYS A 139 -1.21 -14.50 -30.63
N GLU A 140 -1.58 -13.23 -30.48
CA GLU A 140 -2.47 -12.66 -29.46
C GLU A 140 -3.84 -13.36 -29.34
N GLN A 141 -4.35 -13.38 -28.11
CA GLN A 141 -5.65 -13.88 -27.63
C GLN A 141 -6.10 -15.27 -28.13
N LEU A 142 -5.73 -16.30 -27.38
CA LEU A 142 -6.44 -17.58 -27.39
C LEU A 142 -7.33 -17.66 -26.15
N ASP A 143 -8.51 -17.06 -26.23
CA ASP A 143 -9.62 -17.50 -25.39
C ASP A 143 -10.00 -18.93 -25.77
N ILE A 144 -10.29 -19.75 -24.77
CA ILE A 144 -10.83 -21.09 -25.02
C ILE A 144 -12.21 -20.93 -25.64
N ARG A 145 -12.42 -21.51 -26.83
CA ARG A 145 -13.68 -21.36 -27.54
C ARG A 145 -14.84 -21.93 -26.69
N PRO A 146 -16.03 -21.33 -26.71
CA PRO A 146 -17.18 -21.81 -25.93
C PRO A 146 -17.55 -23.28 -26.21
N ASP A 147 -17.41 -23.73 -27.46
CA ASP A 147 -17.66 -25.11 -27.85
C ASP A 147 -16.62 -26.10 -27.29
N PHE A 148 -15.38 -25.66 -27.05
CA PHE A 148 -14.39 -26.45 -26.31
C PHE A 148 -14.73 -26.54 -24.82
N LEU A 149 -15.25 -25.46 -24.23
CA LEU A 149 -15.67 -25.45 -22.83
C LEU A 149 -16.85 -26.39 -22.60
N GLU A 150 -17.89 -26.34 -23.44
CA GLU A 150 -19.02 -27.27 -23.38
C GLU A 150 -18.56 -28.73 -23.53
N LEU A 151 -17.65 -28.99 -24.47
CA LEU A 151 -17.07 -30.33 -24.67
C LEU A 151 -16.31 -30.84 -23.45
N ILE A 152 -15.49 -29.98 -22.81
CA ILE A 152 -14.74 -30.32 -21.60
C ILE A 152 -15.68 -30.53 -20.42
N ASP A 153 -16.67 -29.65 -20.27
CA ASP A 153 -17.63 -29.70 -19.18
C ASP A 153 -18.42 -31.02 -19.23
N ASP A 154 -18.97 -31.38 -20.38
CA ASP A 154 -19.80 -32.57 -20.54
C ASP A 154 -18.99 -33.89 -20.50
N GLU A 155 -17.81 -33.93 -21.13
CA GLU A 155 -17.07 -35.20 -21.29
C GLU A 155 -15.93 -35.43 -20.28
N ILE A 156 -15.44 -34.37 -19.62
CA ILE A 156 -14.29 -34.42 -18.69
C ILE A 156 -14.71 -34.07 -17.26
N ILE A 157 -15.46 -32.98 -17.06
CA ILE A 157 -15.84 -32.48 -15.73
C ILE A 157 -17.01 -33.29 -15.16
N LYS A 158 -18.14 -33.34 -15.90
CA LYS A 158 -19.39 -34.02 -15.51
C LYS A 158 -19.41 -35.52 -15.75
N GLY A 159 -18.38 -36.08 -16.38
CA GLY A 159 -18.35 -37.35 -17.12
C GLY A 159 -18.75 -38.66 -16.41
N ASN A 160 -19.90 -38.71 -15.72
CA ASN A 160 -20.48 -39.87 -15.06
C ASN A 160 -22.02 -39.77 -14.88
N HIS A 161 -22.74 -39.12 -15.80
CA HIS A 161 -24.14 -39.46 -16.02
C HIS A 161 -24.31 -39.95 -17.45
N ILE A 162 -24.78 -41.18 -17.58
CA ILE A 162 -25.31 -41.74 -18.81
C ILE A 162 -26.50 -40.86 -19.21
N SER A 163 -26.25 -39.79 -19.97
CA SER A 163 -27.31 -39.14 -20.71
C SER A 163 -27.58 -40.03 -21.92
N LYS A 164 -28.64 -40.84 -21.78
CA LYS A 164 -29.36 -41.42 -22.91
C LYS A 164 -29.89 -40.27 -23.79
N VAL A 165 -29.03 -39.62 -24.55
CA VAL A 165 -29.43 -38.83 -25.72
C VAL A 165 -28.60 -39.34 -26.89
N LYS A 166 -29.08 -40.44 -27.44
CA LYS A 166 -28.84 -40.82 -28.82
C LYS A 166 -29.33 -39.63 -29.67
N TYR A 167 -28.45 -39.01 -30.46
CA TYR A 167 -28.57 -38.84 -31.91
C TYR A 167 -27.71 -37.67 -32.44
N ARG A 168 -26.88 -38.02 -33.43
CA ARG A 168 -26.32 -37.18 -34.53
C ARG A 168 -25.21 -36.18 -34.18
N THR A 169 -23.94 -36.61 -34.01
CA THR A 169 -22.73 -35.76 -34.25
C THR A 169 -21.38 -36.51 -34.11
N ASP A 170 -21.26 -37.83 -34.35
CA ASP A 170 -19.99 -38.54 -34.08
C ASP A 170 -18.79 -37.95 -34.86
N GLY A 171 -18.96 -37.57 -36.13
CA GLY A 171 -17.92 -36.90 -36.91
C GLY A 171 -17.64 -35.45 -36.51
N LEU A 172 -18.67 -34.70 -36.06
CA LEU A 172 -18.52 -33.30 -35.65
C LEU A 172 -17.76 -33.18 -34.31
N ASN A 173 -18.08 -34.07 -33.37
CA ASN A 173 -17.36 -34.17 -32.10
C ASN A 173 -15.91 -34.63 -32.29
N GLU A 174 -15.66 -35.55 -33.23
CA GLU A 174 -14.30 -35.99 -33.54
C GLU A 174 -13.45 -34.84 -34.09
N HIS A 175 -13.96 -34.06 -35.04
CA HIS A 175 -13.27 -32.85 -35.52
C HIS A 175 -13.07 -31.79 -34.43
N LEU A 176 -14.04 -31.63 -33.51
CA LEU A 176 -13.92 -30.69 -32.40
C LEU A 176 -12.83 -31.10 -31.40
N TRP A 177 -12.73 -32.39 -31.10
CA TRP A 177 -11.66 -32.97 -30.27
C TRP A 177 -10.29 -32.81 -30.89
N LEU A 178 -10.16 -33.04 -32.20
CA LEU A 178 -8.91 -32.83 -32.93
C LEU A 178 -8.51 -31.34 -32.95
N SER A 179 -9.49 -30.47 -33.20
CA SER A 179 -9.29 -29.01 -33.15
C SER A 179 -8.84 -28.52 -31.77
N LEU A 180 -9.40 -29.08 -30.70
CA LEU A 180 -8.98 -28.79 -29.33
C LEU A 180 -7.55 -29.26 -29.06
N GLY A 181 -7.18 -30.46 -29.51
CA GLY A 181 -5.81 -30.95 -29.34
C GLY A 181 -4.78 -30.15 -30.13
N LEU A 182 -5.10 -29.72 -31.35
CA LEU A 182 -4.27 -28.79 -32.13
C LEU A 182 -4.17 -27.42 -31.45
N TRP A 183 -5.26 -26.92 -30.87
CA TRP A 183 -5.26 -25.69 -30.08
C TRP A 183 -4.35 -25.79 -28.85
N LEU A 184 -4.32 -26.93 -28.17
CA LEU A 184 -3.36 -27.26 -27.10
C LEU A 184 -1.92 -27.49 -27.59
N GLY A 185 -1.71 -27.46 -28.91
CA GLY A 185 -0.43 -27.67 -29.57
C GLY A 185 0.06 -29.12 -29.56
N MET A 186 -0.85 -30.09 -29.46
CA MET A 186 -0.52 -31.49 -29.71
C MET A 186 -0.17 -31.69 -31.19
N LYS A 187 0.88 -32.47 -31.47
CA LYS A 187 1.36 -32.70 -32.84
C LYS A 187 0.55 -33.78 -33.54
N GLU A 188 0.30 -33.59 -34.84
CA GLU A 188 -0.27 -34.63 -35.68
C GLU A 188 0.75 -35.75 -35.97
N PRO A 189 0.28 -37.00 -36.24
CA PRO A 189 -1.12 -37.43 -36.27
C PRO A 189 -1.71 -37.53 -34.85
N LEU A 190 -2.94 -37.05 -34.70
CA LEU A 190 -3.64 -36.91 -33.42
C LEU A 190 -4.97 -37.66 -33.46
N THR A 191 -5.35 -38.30 -32.36
CA THR A 191 -6.65 -38.96 -32.20
C THR A 191 -7.47 -38.32 -31.07
N ARG A 192 -8.80 -38.37 -31.18
CA ARG A 192 -9.72 -37.98 -30.08
C ARG A 192 -9.34 -38.63 -28.75
N ARG A 193 -8.92 -39.91 -28.79
CA ARG A 193 -8.53 -40.66 -27.60
C ARG A 193 -7.35 -40.03 -26.87
N GLU A 194 -6.35 -39.55 -27.60
CA GLU A 194 -5.14 -38.94 -27.02
C GLU A 194 -5.45 -37.59 -26.37
N VAL A 195 -6.20 -36.73 -27.04
CA VAL A 195 -6.63 -35.43 -26.48
C VAL A 195 -7.47 -35.64 -25.22
N ARG A 196 -8.45 -36.55 -25.28
CA ARG A 196 -9.31 -36.87 -24.14
C ARG A 196 -8.51 -37.45 -22.97
N GLN A 197 -7.53 -38.32 -23.24
CA GLN A 197 -6.69 -38.90 -22.20
C GLN A 197 -5.77 -37.86 -21.55
N HIS A 198 -5.24 -36.92 -22.34
CA HIS A 198 -4.46 -35.78 -21.87
C HIS A 198 -5.27 -34.90 -20.91
N LEU A 199 -6.48 -34.47 -21.32
CA LEU A 199 -7.37 -33.68 -20.48
C LEU A 199 -7.79 -34.41 -19.21
N ARG A 200 -8.13 -35.71 -19.30
CA ARG A 200 -8.47 -36.53 -18.11
C ARG A 200 -7.30 -36.66 -17.15
N ARG A 201 -6.06 -36.72 -17.64
CA ARG A 201 -4.85 -36.76 -16.80
C ARG A 201 -4.69 -35.44 -16.04
N ILE A 202 -4.85 -34.30 -16.73
CA ILE A 202 -4.79 -32.97 -16.10
C ILE A 202 -5.90 -32.83 -15.05
N TRP A 203 -7.14 -33.15 -15.43
CA TRP A 203 -8.29 -33.07 -14.53
C TRP A 203 -8.15 -33.95 -13.29
N LYS A 204 -7.70 -35.20 -13.43
CA LYS A 204 -7.45 -36.09 -12.29
C LYS A 204 -6.34 -35.56 -11.39
N LYS A 205 -5.25 -35.01 -11.96
CA LYS A 205 -4.17 -34.40 -11.17
C LYS A 205 -4.67 -33.20 -10.36
N LEU A 206 -5.49 -32.33 -10.98
CA LEU A 206 -6.05 -31.15 -10.33
C LEU A 206 -7.09 -31.52 -9.27
N LYS A 207 -8.00 -32.45 -9.55
CA LYS A 207 -8.93 -33.00 -8.55
C LYS A 207 -8.19 -33.61 -7.38
N HIS A 208 -7.20 -34.46 -7.65
CA HIS A 208 -6.41 -35.08 -6.59
C HIS A 208 -5.65 -34.06 -5.76
N ALA A 209 -5.04 -33.03 -6.37
CA ALA A 209 -4.38 -31.95 -5.65
C ALA A 209 -5.36 -31.14 -4.78
N MET A 210 -6.59 -30.92 -5.25
CA MET A 210 -7.63 -30.21 -4.51
C MET A 210 -8.27 -31.08 -3.41
N GLU A 211 -8.44 -32.39 -3.64
CA GLU A 211 -8.88 -33.36 -2.64
C GLU A 211 -7.82 -33.53 -1.55
N LEU A 212 -6.53 -33.56 -1.89
CA LEU A 212 -5.43 -33.51 -0.92
C LEU A 212 -5.50 -32.23 -0.08
N ARG A 213 -5.76 -31.09 -0.72
CA ARG A 213 -5.96 -29.79 -0.06
C ARG A 213 -7.15 -29.82 0.90
N ASN A 214 -8.31 -30.31 0.47
CA ASN A 214 -9.55 -30.35 1.26
C ASN A 214 -9.50 -31.42 2.38
N ASN A 215 -8.81 -32.54 2.17
CA ASN A 215 -8.63 -33.59 3.19
C ASN A 215 -7.63 -33.17 4.27
N ILE A 216 -6.67 -32.32 3.94
CA ILE A 216 -5.77 -31.70 4.93
C ILE A 216 -6.54 -30.64 5.75
N GLU A 217 -7.46 -29.89 5.13
CA GLU A 217 -8.37 -28.97 5.83
C GLU A 217 -9.37 -29.67 6.81
N SER A 218 -9.66 -30.96 6.62
CA SER A 218 -10.54 -31.74 7.52
C SER A 218 -9.79 -32.61 8.54
N GLN A 219 -8.49 -32.87 8.36
CA GLN A 219 -7.65 -33.64 9.29
C GLN A 219 -6.70 -32.78 10.16
N ASP A 220 -6.57 -31.48 9.90
CA ASP A 220 -5.82 -30.54 10.75
C ASP A 220 -6.57 -30.14 12.05
N ALA A 221 -7.15 -31.14 12.71
CA ALA A 221 -7.17 -31.24 14.17
C ALA A 221 -5.95 -32.02 14.73
N SER A 222 -5.11 -32.64 13.89
CA SER A 222 -3.84 -33.23 14.35
C SER A 222 -2.83 -33.53 13.21
N THR A 223 -1.68 -32.85 13.26
CA THR A 223 -0.33 -33.25 12.80
C THR A 223 -0.02 -33.53 11.31
N THR A 224 0.49 -32.50 10.60
CA THR A 224 1.65 -32.43 9.63
C THR A 224 1.74 -33.36 8.39
N PRO A 225 2.55 -33.04 7.35
CA PRO A 225 2.66 -31.81 6.53
C PRO A 225 2.67 -32.14 5.01
N GLY A 226 1.77 -31.56 4.20
CA GLY A 226 1.76 -31.87 2.75
C GLY A 226 1.21 -30.83 1.77
N SER A 227 0.26 -29.98 2.16
CA SER A 227 -0.38 -29.00 1.24
C SER A 227 -0.33 -27.55 1.73
N VAL A 228 0.43 -27.33 2.79
CA VAL A 228 0.82 -26.07 3.43
C VAL A 228 1.52 -25.06 2.47
N HIS A 229 1.98 -25.47 1.28
CA HIS A 229 3.08 -24.77 0.61
C HIS A 229 2.78 -23.50 -0.22
N PHE A 230 1.51 -23.11 -0.49
CA PHE A 230 1.22 -21.87 -1.26
C PHE A 230 0.65 -20.74 -0.40
N LEU A 231 -0.24 -21.05 0.55
CA LEU A 231 -0.79 -20.07 1.52
C LEU A 231 0.12 -19.90 2.74
N ASN A 232 0.76 -20.96 3.28
CA ASN A 232 1.84 -20.74 4.26
C ASN A 232 3.09 -20.14 3.60
N LYS A 233 3.20 -20.09 2.27
CA LYS A 233 4.28 -19.34 1.63
C LYS A 233 4.15 -17.83 1.80
N ILE A 234 2.93 -17.31 2.05
CA ILE A 234 2.72 -15.88 2.34
C ILE A 234 3.25 -15.55 3.75
N THR A 235 3.24 -16.52 4.67
CA THR A 235 3.71 -16.38 6.06
C THR A 235 5.11 -16.94 6.32
N GLU A 236 5.62 -17.85 5.48
CA GLU A 236 7.00 -18.34 5.49
C GLU A 236 7.94 -17.32 4.85
N ARG A 237 9.16 -17.22 5.38
CA ARG A 237 10.20 -16.30 4.91
C ARG A 237 10.57 -16.63 3.44
N ILE A 238 9.91 -15.99 2.47
CA ILE A 238 10.23 -16.14 1.05
C ILE A 238 11.66 -15.64 0.81
N SER A 239 12.51 -16.48 0.22
CA SER A 239 13.90 -16.10 -0.08
C SER A 239 13.96 -14.90 -1.05
N ARG A 240 15.00 -14.06 -0.94
CA ARG A 240 15.22 -12.92 -1.86
C ARG A 240 15.26 -13.36 -3.34
N LYS A 241 15.83 -14.55 -3.61
CA LYS A 241 15.88 -15.13 -4.96
C LYS A 241 14.47 -15.44 -5.48
N THR A 242 13.64 -16.07 -4.65
CA THR A 242 12.24 -16.39 -4.98
C THR A 242 11.41 -15.11 -5.18
N LYS A 243 11.57 -14.11 -4.31
CA LYS A 243 10.93 -12.79 -4.47
C LYS A 243 11.27 -12.15 -5.82
N SER A 244 12.55 -12.13 -6.17
CA SER A 244 13.02 -11.58 -7.45
C SER A 244 12.44 -12.33 -8.65
N GLN A 245 12.36 -13.66 -8.57
CA GLN A 245 11.72 -14.48 -9.61
C GLN A 245 10.22 -14.19 -9.74
N LEU A 246 9.49 -14.02 -8.63
CA LEU A 246 8.08 -13.64 -8.64
C LEU A 246 7.86 -12.27 -9.27
N ILE A 247 8.72 -11.29 -8.98
CA ILE A 247 8.64 -9.96 -9.59
C ILE A 247 8.83 -10.09 -11.11
N ILE A 248 9.87 -10.80 -11.56
CA ILE A 248 10.16 -10.98 -12.98
C ILE A 248 9.02 -11.74 -13.68
N SER A 249 8.51 -12.81 -13.08
CA SER A 249 7.41 -13.59 -13.67
C SER A 249 6.14 -12.75 -13.73
N THR A 250 5.82 -12.00 -12.67
CA THR A 250 4.67 -11.08 -12.64
C THR A 250 4.81 -10.05 -13.74
N ARG A 251 5.97 -9.40 -13.91
CA ARG A 251 6.18 -8.40 -14.98
C ARG A 251 5.99 -9.00 -16.37
N LYS A 252 6.61 -10.15 -16.65
CA LYS A 252 6.51 -10.83 -17.95
C LYS A 252 5.09 -11.29 -18.25
N ASN A 253 4.43 -11.85 -17.25
CA ASN A 253 3.08 -12.36 -17.39
C ASN A 253 2.04 -11.24 -17.33
N PHE A 254 2.32 -10.06 -16.79
CA PHE A 254 1.30 -9.02 -16.61
C PHE A 254 0.73 -8.51 -17.95
N TYR A 255 1.57 -8.43 -18.99
CA TYR A 255 1.13 -8.09 -20.34
C TYR A 255 0.26 -9.18 -21.01
N SER A 256 0.43 -10.45 -20.64
CA SER A 256 -0.48 -11.52 -21.07
C SER A 256 -1.68 -11.70 -20.13
N LEU A 257 -1.52 -11.45 -18.82
CA LEU A 257 -2.54 -11.63 -17.79
C LEU A 257 -3.69 -10.61 -17.88
N LYS A 258 -3.44 -9.43 -18.44
CA LYS A 258 -4.51 -8.44 -18.72
C LYS A 258 -5.59 -8.99 -19.66
N GLU A 259 -5.25 -10.02 -20.44
CA GLU A 259 -6.17 -10.73 -21.33
C GLU A 259 -6.65 -12.07 -20.74
N LEU A 260 -5.98 -12.61 -19.69
CA LEU A 260 -5.98 -14.06 -19.45
C LEU A 260 -6.26 -14.53 -18.02
N VAL A 261 -6.37 -13.60 -17.07
CA VAL A 261 -6.89 -13.87 -15.72
C VAL A 261 -7.88 -12.75 -15.40
N ARG A 262 -9.15 -13.11 -15.12
CA ARG A 262 -10.10 -12.15 -14.55
C ARG A 262 -9.68 -11.88 -13.12
N PHE A 263 -8.77 -10.92 -12.94
CA PHE A 263 -8.47 -10.38 -11.62
C PHE A 263 -9.77 -10.03 -10.93
N ARG A 264 -9.88 -10.40 -9.66
CA ARG A 264 -11.02 -10.02 -8.84
C ARG A 264 -10.96 -8.53 -8.57
N TYR A 265 -11.99 -7.80 -8.97
CA TYR A 265 -12.11 -6.37 -8.68
C TYR A 265 -12.86 -6.17 -7.37
N ILE A 266 -12.17 -5.63 -6.37
CA ILE A 266 -12.79 -5.21 -5.11
C ILE A 266 -13.14 -3.74 -5.24
N VAL A 267 -14.43 -3.44 -5.37
CA VAL A 267 -14.98 -2.09 -5.59
C VAL A 267 -15.87 -1.60 -4.46
N LYS A 268 -16.20 -2.50 -3.51
CA LYS A 268 -17.02 -2.22 -2.32
C LYS A 268 -16.20 -2.57 -1.07
N PRO A 269 -16.54 -1.99 0.09
CA PRO A 269 -15.90 -2.35 1.35
C PRO A 269 -15.85 -3.86 1.57
N GLU A 270 -14.65 -4.37 1.83
CA GLU A 270 -14.39 -5.80 1.92
C GLU A 270 -13.06 -6.08 2.63
N CYS A 271 -13.05 -7.05 3.54
CA CYS A 271 -11.85 -7.58 4.17
C CYS A 271 -11.55 -9.00 3.68
N VAL A 272 -10.49 -9.14 2.89
CA VAL A 272 -9.92 -10.42 2.45
C VAL A 272 -8.98 -10.93 3.54
N THR A 273 -9.20 -12.16 3.99
CA THR A 273 -8.41 -12.76 5.07
C THR A 273 -7.68 -14.04 4.64
N ASP A 274 -6.61 -14.39 5.35
CA ASP A 274 -6.03 -15.72 5.27
C ASP A 274 -6.90 -16.78 5.98
N THR A 275 -6.41 -18.02 6.03
CA THR A 275 -7.09 -19.16 6.68
C THR A 275 -7.25 -18.97 8.19
N ASN A 276 -6.36 -18.20 8.83
CA ASN A 276 -6.39 -17.89 10.26
C ASN A 276 -7.23 -16.64 10.56
N GLY A 277 -7.91 -16.07 9.57
CA GLY A 277 -8.73 -14.86 9.71
C GLY A 277 -7.92 -13.56 9.78
N ARG A 278 -6.61 -13.63 9.55
CA ARG A 278 -5.74 -12.46 9.50
C ARG A 278 -6.03 -11.66 8.23
N SER A 279 -6.16 -10.35 8.35
CA SER A 279 -6.42 -9.49 7.19
C SER A 279 -5.21 -9.46 6.27
N LEU A 280 -5.45 -9.74 4.99
CA LEU A 280 -4.49 -9.59 3.91
C LEU A 280 -4.70 -8.24 3.20
N ILE A 281 -5.96 -7.95 2.86
CA ILE A 281 -6.40 -6.69 2.26
C ILE A 281 -7.75 -6.30 2.87
N HIS A 282 -7.93 -5.02 3.18
CA HIS A 282 -9.17 -4.47 3.67
C HIS A 282 -9.44 -3.12 2.99
N LEU A 283 -10.46 -3.07 2.14
CA LEU A 283 -10.96 -1.85 1.53
C LEU A 283 -12.11 -1.29 2.37
N GLU A 284 -12.10 0.01 2.64
CA GLU A 284 -13.18 0.71 3.34
C GLU A 284 -13.31 2.17 2.88
N GLU A 285 -14.47 2.79 3.12
CA GLU A 285 -14.73 4.21 2.90
C GLU A 285 -14.39 5.04 4.15
N LEU A 286 -13.71 6.17 3.98
CA LEU A 286 -13.48 7.13 5.06
C LEU A 286 -14.69 8.06 5.19
N ASN A 287 -15.14 8.24 6.43
CA ASN A 287 -16.37 8.97 6.77
C ASN A 287 -16.22 10.51 6.79
N ASN A 288 -15.06 11.06 6.41
CA ASN A 288 -14.77 12.50 6.52
C ASN A 288 -14.26 13.10 5.19
N PRO A 289 -15.15 13.44 4.26
CA PRO A 289 -14.76 14.02 2.96
C PRO A 289 -14.05 15.38 3.08
N ASN A 290 -14.25 16.12 4.19
CA ASN A 290 -13.52 17.37 4.44
C ASN A 290 -12.03 17.10 4.73
N ALA A 291 -11.72 16.06 5.51
CA ALA A 291 -10.34 15.63 5.75
C ALA A 291 -9.63 15.24 4.44
N ILE A 292 -10.33 14.51 3.55
CA ILE A 292 -9.83 14.11 2.23
C ILE A 292 -9.53 15.33 1.36
N THR A 293 -10.45 16.29 1.31
CA THR A 293 -10.30 17.52 0.53
C THR A 293 -9.10 18.34 1.04
N LYS A 294 -9.01 18.53 2.36
CA LYS A 294 -7.95 19.30 3.00
C LYS A 294 -6.57 18.66 2.81
N ALA A 295 -6.47 17.34 2.95
CA ALA A 295 -5.25 16.60 2.67
C ALA A 295 -4.83 16.70 1.19
N THR A 296 -5.79 16.57 0.28
CA THR A 296 -5.55 16.70 -1.17
C THR A 296 -5.01 18.10 -1.51
N ASP A 297 -5.61 19.16 -0.96
CA ASP A 297 -5.19 20.54 -1.20
C ASP A 297 -3.79 20.82 -0.65
N ALA A 298 -3.49 20.31 0.55
CA ALA A 298 -2.18 20.48 1.18
C ALA A 298 -1.07 19.76 0.40
N ILE A 299 -1.30 18.52 -0.03
CA ILE A 299 -0.34 17.74 -0.83
C ILE A 299 -0.13 18.40 -2.19
N ASN A 300 -1.19 18.88 -2.85
CA ASN A 300 -1.06 19.62 -4.09
C ASN A 300 -0.23 20.89 -3.92
N HIS A 301 -0.50 21.68 -2.87
CA HIS A 301 0.28 22.87 -2.57
C HIS A 301 1.76 22.52 -2.40
N TYR A 302 2.05 21.55 -1.53
CA TYR A 302 3.41 21.10 -1.27
C TYR A 302 4.11 20.63 -2.55
N TYR A 303 3.46 19.76 -3.33
CA TYR A 303 4.01 19.22 -4.58
C TYR A 303 4.33 20.32 -5.60
N PHE A 304 3.40 21.25 -5.84
CA PHE A 304 3.67 22.35 -6.77
C PHE A 304 4.69 23.35 -6.21
N HIS A 305 4.76 23.52 -4.89
CA HIS A 305 5.80 24.33 -4.26
C HIS A 305 7.19 23.75 -4.51
N THR A 306 7.38 22.45 -4.30
CA THR A 306 8.67 21.79 -4.54
C THR A 306 9.04 21.78 -6.02
N LEU A 307 8.08 21.69 -6.94
CA LEU A 307 8.35 21.86 -8.38
C LEU A 307 8.80 23.29 -8.75
N ASN A 308 8.25 24.32 -8.10
CA ASN A 308 8.62 25.71 -8.34
C ASN A 308 9.93 26.11 -7.64
N HIS A 309 10.29 25.40 -6.56
CA HIS A 309 11.50 25.65 -5.78
C HIS A 309 12.31 24.36 -5.65
N PRO A 310 13.10 23.98 -6.68
CA PRO A 310 13.80 22.70 -6.68
C PRO A 310 14.77 22.51 -5.50
N SER A 311 15.31 23.61 -4.94
CA SER A 311 16.19 23.56 -3.75
C SER A 311 15.48 23.04 -2.49
N HIS A 312 14.14 22.98 -2.49
CA HIS A 312 13.31 22.45 -1.43
C HIS A 312 13.02 20.95 -1.54
N GLN A 313 13.36 20.32 -2.67
CA GLN A 313 13.14 18.90 -2.87
C GLN A 313 14.16 18.08 -2.08
N SER A 314 13.73 16.94 -1.51
CA SER A 314 14.67 15.98 -0.95
C SER A 314 15.57 15.38 -2.04
N ASN A 315 16.74 14.84 -1.66
CA ASN A 315 17.67 14.25 -2.63
C ASN A 315 17.06 13.09 -3.44
N ASN A 316 16.07 12.40 -2.87
CA ASN A 316 15.44 11.23 -3.47
C ASN A 316 14.09 11.57 -4.14
N PHE A 317 13.69 12.85 -4.15
CA PHE A 317 12.41 13.27 -4.71
C PHE A 317 12.26 12.81 -6.16
N TRP A 318 13.24 13.09 -7.02
CA TRP A 318 13.19 12.68 -8.42
C TRP A 318 13.40 11.19 -8.64
N GLU A 319 13.99 10.46 -7.70
CA GLU A 319 14.23 9.02 -7.89
C GLU A 319 12.92 8.23 -7.97
N ASN A 320 11.97 8.54 -7.09
CA ASN A 320 10.73 7.75 -6.96
C ASN A 320 9.46 8.60 -6.89
N PHE A 321 9.56 9.95 -6.82
CA PHE A 321 8.45 10.85 -6.52
C PHE A 321 7.78 10.52 -5.18
N ILE A 322 8.58 10.13 -4.18
CA ILE A 322 8.12 9.75 -2.86
C ILE A 322 8.86 10.56 -1.81
N GLU A 323 8.12 11.04 -0.82
CA GLU A 323 8.70 11.67 0.36
C GLU A 323 8.17 11.06 1.65
N HIS A 324 9.06 10.95 2.63
CA HIS A 324 8.81 10.23 3.87
C HIS A 324 8.86 11.15 5.08
N PHE A 325 7.75 11.21 5.80
CA PHE A 325 7.57 12.07 6.97
C PHE A 325 7.40 11.23 8.24
N GLY A 326 7.69 11.83 9.39
CA GLY A 326 7.64 11.22 10.70
C GLY A 326 9.01 10.78 11.22
N VAL A 327 9.03 9.61 11.85
CA VAL A 327 10.15 9.12 12.65
C VAL A 327 10.80 7.94 11.95
N TYR A 328 12.11 7.95 11.78
CA TYR A 328 12.85 6.82 11.25
C TYR A 328 13.75 6.22 12.32
N THR A 329 13.98 4.92 12.24
CA THR A 329 15.07 4.24 12.95
C THR A 329 16.10 3.70 11.97
N ARG A 330 15.69 3.41 10.73
CA ARG A 330 16.54 2.79 9.72
C ARG A 330 17.80 3.62 9.43
N ASN A 331 18.94 2.95 9.33
CA ASN A 331 20.28 3.54 9.20
C ASN A 331 20.70 4.37 10.43
N ASN A 332 20.02 4.18 11.55
CA ASN A 332 20.38 4.72 12.84
C ASN A 332 20.17 3.66 13.91
N LEU A 333 20.79 3.83 15.07
CA LEU A 333 20.53 2.97 16.21
C LEU A 333 19.21 3.33 16.90
N LEU A 334 18.95 4.65 17.02
CA LEU A 334 17.82 5.20 17.77
C LEU A 334 16.82 5.87 16.84
N PRO A 335 15.54 5.98 17.23
CA PRO A 335 14.55 6.79 16.51
C PRO A 335 15.00 8.24 16.33
N PHE A 336 14.70 8.82 15.17
CA PHE A 336 15.04 10.20 14.82
C PHE A 336 13.98 10.81 13.90
N THR A 337 13.85 12.13 13.92
CA THR A 337 12.97 12.84 13.00
C THR A 337 13.52 12.78 11.57
N SER A 338 12.69 12.36 10.59
CA SER A 338 13.10 12.24 9.20
C SER A 338 13.58 13.57 8.60
N SER A 339 14.48 13.50 7.62
CA SER A 339 14.99 14.71 6.95
C SER A 339 13.88 15.56 6.34
N ASN A 340 12.84 14.95 5.77
CA ASN A 340 11.73 15.69 5.16
C ASN A 340 10.83 16.36 6.21
N THR A 341 10.69 15.77 7.40
CA THR A 341 9.90 16.35 8.51
C THR A 341 10.62 17.51 9.16
N ALA A 342 11.93 17.35 9.37
CA ALA A 342 12.82 18.37 9.92
C ALA A 342 13.34 19.36 8.87
N SER A 343 12.92 19.21 7.61
CA SER A 343 13.40 19.97 6.46
C SER A 343 14.92 20.15 6.43
N SER A 344 15.68 19.13 6.86
CA SER A 344 17.10 19.28 7.16
C SER A 344 17.97 19.47 5.91
N HIS A 345 17.43 19.15 4.73
CA HIS A 345 18.03 19.44 3.44
C HIS A 345 17.90 20.92 3.03
N ASN A 346 16.87 21.63 3.51
CA ASN A 346 16.72 23.07 3.35
C ASN A 346 15.80 23.68 4.41
N VAL A 347 16.35 24.46 5.34
CA VAL A 347 15.59 25.07 6.44
C VAL A 347 14.48 26.03 5.97
N GLU A 348 14.64 26.67 4.81
CA GLU A 348 13.62 27.59 4.26
C GLU A 348 12.33 26.86 3.87
N HIS A 349 12.40 25.55 3.66
CA HIS A 349 11.26 24.72 3.33
C HIS A 349 10.42 24.29 4.56
N GLN A 350 10.90 24.53 5.79
CA GLN A 350 10.25 24.05 7.02
C GLN A 350 8.80 24.55 7.17
N GLU A 351 8.50 25.80 6.80
CA GLU A 351 7.13 26.31 6.96
C GLU A 351 6.15 25.62 6.00
N CYS A 352 6.56 25.33 4.77
CA CYS A 352 5.76 24.55 3.82
C CYS A 352 5.51 23.12 4.35
N VAL A 353 6.54 22.49 4.94
CA VAL A 353 6.39 21.19 5.61
C VAL A 353 5.41 21.28 6.77
N ASN A 354 5.52 22.29 7.63
CA ASN A 354 4.61 22.48 8.77
C ASN A 354 3.15 22.66 8.31
N ILE A 355 2.92 23.44 7.27
CA ILE A 355 1.59 23.62 6.67
C ILE A 355 1.06 22.29 6.12
N LEU A 356 1.88 21.51 5.42
CA LEU A 356 1.50 20.18 4.95
C LEU A 356 1.06 19.30 6.12
N LEU A 357 1.92 19.14 7.13
CA LEU A 357 1.67 18.23 8.27
C LEU A 357 0.43 18.62 9.08
N ARG A 358 0.23 19.91 9.36
CA ARG A 358 -0.99 20.42 10.04
C ARG A 358 -2.26 20.14 9.26
N ASN A 359 -2.20 20.16 7.93
CA ASN A 359 -3.36 19.91 7.08
C ASN A 359 -3.60 18.42 6.80
N LEU A 360 -2.61 17.56 7.07
CA LEU A 360 -2.77 16.10 7.08
C LEU A 360 -3.34 15.55 8.39
N ASP A 361 -3.30 16.33 9.47
CA ASP A 361 -3.79 15.90 10.79
C ASP A 361 -5.23 15.33 10.76
N PRO A 362 -6.22 15.97 10.10
CA PRO A 362 -7.57 15.38 10.02
C PRO A 362 -7.62 14.04 9.30
N LEU A 363 -6.79 13.82 8.27
CA LEU A 363 -6.69 12.53 7.58
C LEU A 363 -6.07 11.48 8.51
N SER A 364 -5.03 11.86 9.25
CA SER A 364 -4.39 11.00 10.24
C SER A 364 -5.38 10.58 11.32
N ILE A 365 -6.24 11.49 11.79
CA ILE A 365 -7.32 11.15 12.72
C ILE A 365 -8.20 10.07 12.11
N CYS A 366 -8.72 10.25 10.89
CA CYS A 366 -9.58 9.26 10.23
C CYS A 366 -8.92 7.87 10.13
N ILE A 367 -7.63 7.81 9.80
CA ILE A 367 -6.88 6.56 9.75
C ILE A 367 -6.73 5.92 11.13
N ASN A 368 -6.46 6.72 12.16
CA ASN A 368 -6.38 6.22 13.53
C ASN A 368 -7.72 5.68 14.01
N GLU A 369 -8.83 6.32 13.65
CA GLU A 369 -10.17 5.83 13.96
C GLU A 369 -10.48 4.53 13.24
N PHE A 370 -10.15 4.43 11.95
CA PHE A 370 -10.27 3.19 11.19
C PHE A 370 -9.49 2.04 11.84
N VAL A 371 -8.22 2.26 12.21
CA VAL A 371 -7.41 1.22 12.87
C VAL A 371 -7.97 0.87 14.25
N ARG A 372 -8.43 1.85 15.04
CA ARG A 372 -9.07 1.61 16.34
C ARG A 372 -10.34 0.77 16.21
N GLU A 373 -11.16 1.09 15.22
CA GLU A 373 -12.47 0.50 15.00
C GLU A 373 -12.40 -0.93 14.47
N TYR A 374 -11.48 -1.21 13.55
CA TYR A 374 -11.36 -2.53 12.92
C TYR A 374 -10.24 -3.39 13.53
N TYR A 375 -9.20 -2.78 14.09
CA TYR A 375 -7.99 -3.45 14.56
C TYR A 375 -7.61 -2.97 15.97
N GLY A 376 -8.56 -2.97 16.91
CA GLY A 376 -8.38 -2.42 18.25
C GLY A 376 -7.14 -2.97 19.00
N GLY A 377 -6.81 -4.25 18.84
CA GLY A 377 -5.59 -4.85 19.41
C GLY A 377 -4.30 -4.24 18.85
N LEU A 378 -4.23 -4.06 17.52
CA LEU A 378 -3.14 -3.36 16.86
C LEU A 378 -3.06 -1.91 17.32
N TYR A 379 -4.20 -1.21 17.35
CA TYR A 379 -4.28 0.18 17.78
C TYR A 379 -3.73 0.38 19.19
N GLU A 380 -4.16 -0.41 20.17
CA GLU A 380 -3.71 -0.26 21.56
C GLU A 380 -2.21 -0.55 21.71
N LYS A 381 -1.68 -1.55 21.00
CA LYS A 381 -0.23 -1.82 21.04
C LYS A 381 0.59 -0.70 20.41
N LEU A 382 0.15 -0.17 19.26
CA LEU A 382 0.82 0.95 18.59
C LEU A 382 0.66 2.27 19.34
N ARG A 383 -0.47 2.51 19.99
CA ARG A 383 -0.69 3.67 20.87
C ARG A 383 0.30 3.69 22.03
N ASN A 384 0.66 2.52 22.55
CA ASN A 384 1.63 2.37 23.64
C ASN A 384 3.10 2.38 23.16
N LEU A 385 3.34 2.37 21.84
CA LEU A 385 4.69 2.56 21.29
C LEU A 385 5.17 3.97 21.62
N THR A 386 6.34 4.09 22.25
CA THR A 386 7.01 5.35 22.59
C THR A 386 8.43 5.37 22.05
N TRP A 387 8.84 6.51 21.50
CA TRP A 387 10.19 6.74 20.97
C TRP A 387 10.82 7.98 21.64
N GLY A 388 10.51 8.18 22.92
CA GLY A 388 11.03 9.29 23.70
C GLY A 388 10.80 10.68 23.08
N PRO A 389 11.64 11.66 23.43
CA PRO A 389 11.50 13.05 23.01
C PRO A 389 12.08 13.35 21.62
N PHE A 390 12.63 12.39 20.90
CA PHE A 390 13.44 12.68 19.71
C PHE A 390 12.63 13.08 18.48
N ALA A 391 11.33 12.85 18.46
CA ALA A 391 10.52 13.13 17.29
C ALA A 391 9.04 13.35 17.61
N PRO A 392 8.32 14.16 16.81
CA PRO A 392 6.90 14.43 17.01
C PRO A 392 6.04 13.18 16.75
N ARG A 393 4.81 13.21 17.28
CA ARG A 393 3.78 12.19 17.03
C ARG A 393 2.73 12.71 16.07
N THR A 394 3.14 12.95 14.83
CA THR A 394 2.33 13.64 13.83
C THR A 394 1.16 12.81 13.30
N PHE A 395 1.26 11.48 13.29
CA PHE A 395 0.33 10.60 12.55
C PHE A 395 -0.43 9.63 13.46
N GLY A 396 -0.63 10.01 14.72
CA GLY A 396 -1.26 9.17 15.74
C GLY A 396 -0.41 7.95 16.08
N VAL A 397 -0.98 6.74 15.93
CA VAL A 397 -0.32 5.47 16.25
C VAL A 397 0.76 5.07 15.24
N PHE A 398 0.76 5.67 14.04
CA PHE A 398 1.79 5.42 13.04
C PHE A 398 2.98 6.38 13.23
N PRO A 399 4.23 5.88 13.25
CA PRO A 399 5.41 6.73 13.36
C PRO A 399 5.73 7.44 12.04
N MET A 400 5.29 6.93 10.89
CA MET A 400 5.69 7.40 9.57
C MET A 400 4.53 7.44 8.58
N ILE A 401 4.68 8.33 7.60
CA ILE A 401 3.95 8.26 6.33
C ILE A 401 4.89 8.37 5.14
N ALA A 402 4.47 7.83 4.01
CA ALA A 402 5.02 8.12 2.69
C ALA A 402 3.95 8.84 1.87
N ILE A 403 4.33 9.94 1.22
CA ILE A 403 3.51 10.63 0.24
C ILE A 403 4.07 10.30 -1.13
N ASN A 404 3.26 9.64 -1.95
CA ASN A 404 3.57 9.31 -3.32
C ASN A 404 2.94 10.35 -4.24
N TYR A 405 3.74 11.05 -5.03
CA TYR A 405 3.29 12.11 -5.93
C TYR A 405 3.20 11.60 -7.37
N ASN A 406 1.99 11.27 -7.82
CA ASN A 406 1.74 10.75 -9.17
C ASN A 406 2.62 9.52 -9.53
N THR A 407 3.00 8.75 -8.51
CA THR A 407 3.97 7.67 -8.64
C THR A 407 3.35 6.43 -9.29
N ILE A 408 4.13 5.81 -10.16
CA ILE A 408 3.94 4.43 -10.58
C ILE A 408 4.96 3.59 -9.83
N SER A 409 4.49 2.75 -8.93
CA SER A 409 5.26 1.72 -8.26
C SER A 409 5.24 0.44 -9.07
N ASP A 410 6.44 -0.09 -9.30
CA ASP A 410 6.63 -1.44 -9.78
C ASP A 410 6.19 -2.45 -8.72
N PHE A 411 6.12 -3.73 -9.07
CA PHE A 411 5.78 -4.77 -8.10
C PHE A 411 6.92 -4.97 -7.10
N HIS A 412 6.59 -4.84 -5.80
CA HIS A 412 7.55 -4.93 -4.70
C HIS A 412 6.89 -5.45 -3.40
N TRP A 413 7.74 -5.71 -2.41
CA TRP A 413 7.36 -5.89 -1.01
C TRP A 413 8.02 -4.78 -0.19
N ASP A 414 7.31 -4.28 0.81
CA ASP A 414 7.91 -3.35 1.76
C ASP A 414 8.72 -4.12 2.79
N GLU A 415 10.00 -4.34 2.48
CA GLU A 415 10.83 -5.29 3.20
C GLU A 415 11.24 -4.87 4.62
N HIS A 416 10.82 -3.70 5.06
CA HIS A 416 11.15 -3.19 6.39
C HIS A 416 9.93 -3.07 7.27
N ASP A 417 8.73 -3.19 6.70
CA ASP A 417 7.47 -3.12 7.42
C ASP A 417 7.34 -4.30 8.39
N GLU A 418 6.67 -4.03 9.50
CA GLU A 418 6.42 -5.02 10.53
C GLU A 418 5.47 -6.12 10.02
N PRO A 419 5.92 -7.39 9.95
CA PRO A 419 5.12 -8.47 9.40
C PRO A 419 3.84 -8.75 10.15
N ASN A 420 3.63 -8.24 11.37
CA ASN A 420 2.36 -8.32 12.12
C ASN A 420 1.64 -6.97 12.21
N SER A 421 1.87 -6.08 11.24
CA SER A 421 1.14 -4.83 11.07
C SER A 421 0.48 -4.75 9.70
N LEU A 422 -0.23 -3.65 9.46
CA LEU A 422 -0.85 -3.28 8.18
C LEU A 422 -0.38 -1.89 7.80
N CYS A 423 -0.06 -1.68 6.53
CA CYS A 423 0.01 -0.32 6.00
C CYS A 423 -1.41 0.15 5.64
N CYS A 424 -1.70 1.44 5.79
CA CYS A 424 -2.97 2.03 5.37
C CYS A 424 -2.70 3.05 4.27
N LEU A 425 -3.23 2.81 3.07
CA LEU A 425 -3.05 3.66 1.90
C LEU A 425 -4.36 4.38 1.58
N VAL A 426 -4.28 5.71 1.43
CA VAL A 426 -5.39 6.55 0.96
C VAL A 426 -5.00 7.17 -0.37
N ALA A 427 -5.83 6.97 -1.41
CA ALA A 427 -5.68 7.69 -2.67
C ALA A 427 -6.31 9.07 -2.58
N LEU A 428 -5.67 10.06 -3.18
CA LEU A 428 -6.08 11.47 -3.18
C LEU A 428 -5.91 12.06 -4.59
N GLY A 429 -6.58 13.19 -4.83
CA GLY A 429 -6.56 13.89 -6.12
C GLY A 429 -7.72 13.50 -7.04
N ASP A 430 -7.58 13.87 -8.31
CA ASP A 430 -8.57 13.62 -9.36
C ASP A 430 -7.86 12.95 -10.53
N PHE A 431 -8.19 11.68 -10.76
CA PHE A 431 -7.42 10.83 -11.67
C PHE A 431 -8.24 9.66 -12.22
N GLU A 432 -7.77 9.14 -13.36
CA GLU A 432 -8.16 7.85 -13.91
C GLU A 432 -6.95 6.91 -13.99
N GLY A 433 -7.18 5.60 -13.88
CA GLY A 433 -6.08 4.62 -13.82
C GLY A 433 -5.58 4.43 -12.39
N GLY A 434 -4.31 4.08 -12.22
CA GLY A 434 -3.71 4.02 -10.87
C GLY A 434 -4.19 2.87 -9.98
N LYS A 435 -4.88 1.86 -10.52
CA LYS A 435 -5.44 0.76 -9.70
C LYS A 435 -4.32 0.03 -8.95
N LEU A 436 -4.55 -0.30 -7.68
CA LEU A 436 -3.64 -1.08 -6.86
C LEU A 436 -3.82 -2.57 -7.20
N CYS A 437 -2.73 -3.30 -7.33
CA CYS A 437 -2.73 -4.69 -7.77
C CYS A 437 -1.95 -5.55 -6.79
N PHE A 438 -2.52 -6.70 -6.46
CA PHE A 438 -1.93 -7.75 -5.62
C PHE A 438 -1.85 -9.04 -6.44
N PRO A 439 -0.78 -9.23 -7.23
CA PRO A 439 -0.69 -10.35 -8.16
C PRO A 439 -0.75 -11.72 -7.48
N GLN A 440 -0.21 -11.84 -6.26
CA GLN A 440 -0.26 -13.08 -5.49
C GLN A 440 -1.68 -13.55 -5.16
N LEU A 441 -2.62 -12.61 -5.05
CA LEU A 441 -4.02 -12.87 -4.76
C LEU A 441 -4.90 -12.69 -6.00
N GLN A 442 -4.32 -12.33 -7.15
CA GLN A 442 -5.07 -11.95 -8.35
C GLN A 442 -6.17 -10.90 -8.08
N ILE A 443 -5.93 -9.98 -7.14
CA ILE A 443 -6.85 -8.90 -6.79
C ILE A 443 -6.40 -7.56 -7.39
N VAL A 444 -7.37 -6.81 -7.91
CA VAL A 444 -7.21 -5.41 -8.29
C VAL A 444 -8.20 -4.54 -7.52
N ILE A 445 -7.70 -3.42 -7.00
CA ILE A 445 -8.50 -2.43 -6.29
C ILE A 445 -8.42 -1.11 -7.07
N PRO A 446 -9.50 -0.70 -7.77
CA PRO A 446 -9.59 0.60 -8.40
C PRO A 446 -9.87 1.67 -7.33
N LEU A 447 -8.87 1.90 -6.47
CA LEU A 447 -8.98 2.77 -5.30
C LEU A 447 -9.35 4.21 -5.71
N ARG A 448 -10.41 4.74 -5.10
CA ARG A 448 -10.96 6.08 -5.35
C ARG A 448 -10.57 7.05 -4.23
N PRO A 449 -10.56 8.36 -4.50
CA PRO A 449 -10.44 9.37 -3.44
C PRO A 449 -11.50 9.15 -2.36
N GLY A 450 -11.08 9.17 -1.10
CA GLY A 450 -11.96 8.91 0.05
C GLY A 450 -11.95 7.46 0.54
N GLN A 451 -11.35 6.54 -0.19
CA GLN A 451 -11.17 5.15 0.25
C GLN A 451 -9.83 4.95 0.96
N VAL A 452 -9.84 4.05 1.95
CA VAL A 452 -8.63 3.49 2.56
C VAL A 452 -8.51 2.02 2.17
N VAL A 453 -7.30 1.61 1.82
CA VAL A 453 -6.95 0.19 1.74
C VAL A 453 -5.87 -0.12 2.79
N ALA A 454 -6.20 -1.00 3.72
CA ALA A 454 -5.24 -1.55 4.67
C ALA A 454 -4.76 -2.92 4.18
N PHE A 455 -3.46 -3.15 4.11
CA PHE A 455 -2.94 -4.43 3.64
C PHE A 455 -1.56 -4.75 4.22
N SER A 456 -1.23 -6.04 4.21
CA SER A 456 0.07 -6.52 4.69
C SER A 456 1.15 -6.34 3.62
N SER A 457 1.69 -5.12 3.52
CA SER A 457 2.75 -4.71 2.56
C SER A 457 4.01 -5.56 2.63
N ARG A 458 4.34 -6.07 3.83
CA ARG A 458 5.48 -6.95 4.10
C ARG A 458 5.32 -8.35 3.48
N LEU A 459 4.08 -8.85 3.43
CA LEU A 459 3.75 -10.22 3.01
C LEU A 459 3.28 -10.28 1.56
N LEU A 460 2.59 -9.23 1.09
CA LEU A 460 1.98 -9.19 -0.24
C LEU A 460 2.83 -8.42 -1.24
N LEU A 461 3.09 -9.04 -2.39
CA LEU A 461 3.61 -8.42 -3.59
C LEU A 461 2.54 -7.47 -4.10
N HIS A 462 2.90 -6.21 -4.27
CA HIS A 462 1.96 -5.19 -4.68
C HIS A 462 2.62 -4.12 -5.53
N GLY A 463 1.80 -3.39 -6.26
CA GLY A 463 2.19 -2.26 -7.10
C GLY A 463 0.95 -1.64 -7.72
N ASN A 464 1.09 -0.50 -8.40
CA ASN A 464 -0.04 0.13 -9.08
C ASN A 464 0.11 0.17 -10.60
N PHE A 465 -1.03 0.24 -11.27
CA PHE A 465 -1.08 0.51 -12.69
C PHE A 465 -0.81 1.98 -12.99
N PRO A 466 -0.43 2.31 -14.25
CA PRO A 466 -0.30 3.69 -14.66
C PRO A 466 -1.57 4.50 -14.42
N VAL A 467 -1.37 5.74 -13.99
CA VAL A 467 -2.40 6.78 -14.05
C VAL A 467 -2.52 7.18 -15.52
N THR A 468 -3.74 7.16 -16.06
CA THR A 468 -4.01 7.45 -17.47
C THR A 468 -4.49 8.88 -17.69
N ARG A 469 -5.05 9.52 -16.65
CA ARG A 469 -5.48 10.93 -16.68
C ARG A 469 -5.40 11.54 -15.28
N GLY A 470 -5.17 12.84 -15.18
CA GLY A 470 -5.22 13.60 -13.93
C GLY A 470 -4.00 13.43 -13.01
N ILE A 471 -4.16 13.80 -11.74
CA ILE A 471 -3.12 13.75 -10.69
C ILE A 471 -3.59 12.84 -9.57
N ARG A 472 -2.85 11.75 -9.37
CA ARG A 472 -3.06 10.82 -8.25
C ARG A 472 -1.97 10.99 -7.21
N HIS A 473 -2.34 11.38 -6.00
CA HIS A 473 -1.46 11.26 -4.84
C HIS A 473 -1.88 10.07 -3.99
N SER A 474 -0.99 9.59 -3.13
CA SER A 474 -1.40 8.70 -2.04
C SER A 474 -0.60 8.94 -0.79
N VAL A 475 -1.26 8.82 0.36
CA VAL A 475 -0.61 8.81 1.68
C VAL A 475 -0.63 7.37 2.19
N VAL A 476 0.54 6.84 2.54
CA VAL A 476 0.70 5.50 3.09
C VAL A 476 1.18 5.63 4.53
N TYR A 477 0.40 5.14 5.47
CA TYR A 477 0.74 5.05 6.89
C TYR A 477 1.32 3.67 7.17
N PHE A 478 2.50 3.60 7.79
CA PHE A 478 3.17 2.31 8.01
C PHE A 478 4.12 2.38 9.22
N ILE A 479 4.60 1.20 9.64
CA ILE A 479 5.58 1.04 10.71
C ILE A 479 6.59 -0.03 10.32
N HIS A 480 7.88 0.30 10.51
CA HIS A 480 8.96 -0.66 10.32
C HIS A 480 9.16 -1.56 11.55
N SER A 481 9.63 -2.79 11.34
CA SER A 481 10.02 -3.71 12.42
C SER A 481 11.05 -3.11 13.39
N MET A 482 11.92 -2.22 12.90
CA MET A 482 12.93 -1.56 13.73
C MET A 482 12.36 -0.56 14.75
N PHE A 483 11.04 -0.36 14.82
CA PHE A 483 10.40 0.38 15.92
C PHE A 483 10.17 -0.49 17.16
N PHE A 484 10.31 -1.80 17.03
CA PHE A 484 10.14 -2.73 18.13
C PHE A 484 11.51 -3.07 18.71
N HIS A 485 11.77 -2.60 19.94
CA HIS A 485 13.11 -2.66 20.54
C HIS A 485 13.65 -4.11 20.59
N HIS A 486 12.78 -5.09 20.82
CA HIS A 486 13.14 -6.52 20.89
C HIS A 486 13.60 -7.12 19.55
N LEU A 487 13.39 -6.42 18.43
CA LEU A 487 13.86 -6.80 17.09
C LEU A 487 15.16 -6.08 16.70
N CYS A 488 15.67 -5.18 17.54
CA CYS A 488 16.88 -4.42 17.29
C CYS A 488 18.09 -5.08 17.97
N ASP A 489 19.25 -5.04 17.31
CA ASP A 489 20.52 -5.49 17.89
C ASP A 489 21.26 -4.29 18.51
N PHE A 490 21.38 -4.32 19.84
CA PHE A 490 22.07 -3.30 20.62
C PHE A 490 23.44 -3.79 21.15
N THR A 491 23.89 -4.97 20.72
CA THR A 491 25.10 -5.63 21.26
C THR A 491 26.33 -4.72 21.25
N GLU A 492 26.56 -4.00 20.15
CA GLU A 492 27.72 -3.11 20.02
C GLU A 492 27.67 -1.94 21.02
N VAL A 493 26.49 -1.43 21.34
CA VAL A 493 26.33 -0.28 22.25
C VAL A 493 26.59 -0.69 23.70
N TYR A 494 26.12 -1.87 24.10
CA TYR A 494 26.44 -2.42 25.41
C TYR A 494 27.93 -2.81 25.53
N LYS A 495 28.55 -3.29 24.44
CA LYS A 495 30.01 -3.50 24.41
C LYS A 495 30.78 -2.19 24.53
N ASP A 496 30.37 -1.16 23.80
CA ASP A 496 30.98 0.16 23.88
C ASP A 496 30.87 0.71 25.32
N LEU A 497 29.72 0.53 26.01
CA LEU A 497 29.58 0.92 27.41
C LEU A 497 30.57 0.19 28.31
N LYS A 498 30.63 -1.14 28.20
CA LYS A 498 31.52 -1.99 29.01
C LYS A 498 32.98 -1.60 28.83
N ASN A 499 33.37 -1.25 27.60
CA ASN A 499 34.73 -0.89 27.24
C ASN A 499 35.00 0.62 27.33
N GLN A 500 34.03 1.42 27.78
CA GLN A 500 34.12 2.89 27.86
C GLN A 500 34.51 3.53 26.52
N ILE A 501 33.98 3.00 25.42
CA ILE A 501 34.21 3.52 24.07
C ILE A 501 33.10 4.53 23.74
N GLU A 502 33.51 5.71 23.29
CA GLU A 502 32.62 6.72 22.74
C GLU A 502 32.79 6.82 21.23
N ARG A 503 31.67 7.01 20.52
CA ARG A 503 31.64 7.15 19.06
C ARG A 503 30.88 8.39 18.65
N ASP A 504 31.50 9.22 17.82
CA ASP A 504 30.90 10.43 17.30
C ASP A 504 29.75 10.15 16.30
N SER A 505 29.19 11.20 15.72
CA SER A 505 28.10 11.10 14.74
C SER A 505 28.47 10.37 13.44
N HIS A 506 29.76 10.17 13.16
CA HIS A 506 30.28 9.40 12.03
C HIS A 506 30.57 7.94 12.39
N GLY A 507 30.54 7.59 13.68
CA GLY A 507 30.91 6.26 14.19
C GLY A 507 32.39 6.12 14.52
N SER A 508 33.17 7.21 14.43
CA SER A 508 34.59 7.25 14.77
C SER A 508 34.77 7.24 16.29
N VAL A 509 35.75 6.46 16.77
CA VAL A 509 36.08 6.42 18.20
C VAL A 509 36.65 7.76 18.63
N VAL A 510 36.12 8.32 19.70
CA VAL A 510 36.55 9.60 20.28
C VAL A 510 36.82 9.46 21.78
N PRO A 511 37.64 10.34 22.38
CA PRO A 511 38.00 10.21 23.80
C PRO A 511 36.82 10.36 24.76
N MET A 512 35.87 11.25 24.46
CA MET A 512 34.72 11.54 25.32
C MET A 512 33.62 12.26 24.54
N ILE A 513 32.37 11.99 24.90
CA ILE A 513 31.19 12.78 24.50
C ILE A 513 30.44 13.18 25.78
N PRO A 514 30.17 14.47 26.03
CA PRO A 514 29.40 14.89 27.20
C PRO A 514 27.98 14.31 27.19
N GLN A 515 27.45 14.00 28.37
CA GLN A 515 26.03 13.69 28.55
C GLN A 515 25.16 14.87 28.15
N GLN A 516 23.98 14.57 27.61
CA GLN A 516 23.05 15.54 27.05
C GLN A 516 21.67 15.38 27.69
N ASP A 517 20.96 16.49 27.88
CA ASP A 517 19.52 16.42 28.15
C ASP A 517 18.80 15.92 26.89
N LEU A 518 18.14 14.77 27.00
CA LEU A 518 17.43 14.15 25.88
C LEU A 518 16.27 15.01 25.36
N ASN A 519 15.72 15.91 26.19
CA ASN A 519 14.64 16.83 25.85
C ASN A 519 15.13 18.15 25.24
N ASP A 520 16.44 18.38 25.22
CA ASP A 520 17.06 19.56 24.63
C ASP A 520 17.89 19.19 23.39
N ALA A 521 17.51 19.75 22.25
CA ALA A 521 18.17 19.58 20.97
C ALA A 521 18.75 20.88 20.41
N ARG A 522 18.79 21.96 21.20
CA ARG A 522 19.33 23.26 20.78
C ARG A 522 20.75 23.10 20.24
N ASN A 523 20.96 23.59 19.03
CA ASN A 523 22.24 23.56 18.31
C ASN A 523 22.82 22.16 18.01
N LEU A 524 22.07 21.07 18.24
CA LEU A 524 22.52 19.69 17.95
C LEU A 524 22.18 19.24 16.52
N ASN A 525 21.09 19.79 15.98
CA ASN A 525 20.62 19.46 14.64
C ASN A 525 21.48 20.16 13.57
N LYS A 526 21.81 19.41 12.51
CA LYS A 526 22.49 19.98 11.34
C LYS A 526 21.47 20.63 10.42
N TRP A 527 21.65 21.94 10.20
CA TRP A 527 20.83 22.72 9.29
C TRP A 527 21.59 22.99 8.02
N ILE A 528 20.90 22.88 6.90
CA ILE A 528 21.42 23.27 5.61
C ILE A 528 20.49 24.33 5.03
N ARG A 529 21.09 25.39 4.49
CA ARG A 529 20.39 26.44 3.77
C ARG A 529 21.00 26.53 2.37
N PHE A 530 20.19 26.31 1.36
CA PHE A 530 20.60 26.45 -0.04
C PHE A 530 19.69 27.45 -0.73
N LEU A 531 20.29 28.49 -1.29
CA LEU A 531 19.58 29.45 -2.14
C LEU A 531 19.46 28.92 -3.58
N GLU A 532 20.42 28.08 -4.01
CA GLU A 532 20.44 27.46 -5.33
C GLU A 532 20.24 25.93 -5.24
N PRO A 533 19.50 25.33 -6.18
CA PRO A 533 19.29 23.89 -6.19
C PRO A 533 20.55 23.13 -6.61
N LYS A 534 20.75 21.95 -6.05
CA LYS A 534 21.81 21.00 -6.47
C LYS A 534 21.45 20.36 -7.81
N LYS A 535 22.48 19.89 -8.53
CA LYS A 535 22.32 19.21 -9.82
C LYS A 535 21.25 18.11 -9.81
N HIS A 536 21.24 17.22 -8.83
CA HIS A 536 20.23 16.14 -8.73
C HIS A 536 18.82 16.61 -8.32
N GLN A 537 18.64 17.86 -7.89
CA GLN A 537 17.33 18.46 -7.62
C GLN A 537 16.73 19.12 -8.86
N ILE A 538 17.55 19.43 -9.87
CA ILE A 538 17.09 19.98 -11.16
C ILE A 538 17.12 18.95 -12.28
N GLU A 539 18.00 17.95 -12.19
CA GLU A 539 18.13 16.88 -13.15
C GLU A 539 17.40 15.63 -12.67
N ILE A 540 16.47 15.16 -13.51
CA ILE A 540 15.79 13.89 -13.31
C ILE A 540 16.78 12.78 -13.67
N PRO A 541 17.15 11.88 -12.75
CA PRO A 541 18.07 10.78 -13.05
C PRO A 541 17.49 9.87 -14.15
N GLU A 542 18.32 9.30 -15.02
CA GLU A 542 17.83 8.30 -15.99
C GLU A 542 17.13 7.11 -15.31
N LYS A 543 17.56 6.75 -14.09
CA LYS A 543 16.96 5.70 -13.26
C LYS A 543 15.53 6.02 -12.78
N ALA A 544 15.17 7.30 -12.74
CA ALA A 544 13.81 7.75 -12.45
C ALA A 544 12.88 7.57 -13.67
N CYS A 545 13.41 7.23 -14.84
CA CYS A 545 12.61 6.66 -15.91
C CYS A 545 12.39 5.19 -15.58
N ASP A 546 11.16 4.81 -15.22
CA ASP A 546 10.83 3.41 -14.94
C ASP A 546 10.86 2.56 -16.23
N ARG A 547 12.08 2.25 -16.69
CA ARG A 547 12.33 1.31 -17.80
C ARG A 547 12.01 -0.15 -17.40
N ARG A 548 11.63 -0.43 -16.14
CA ARG A 548 11.39 -1.80 -15.64
C ARG A 548 10.06 -2.39 -16.10
N ARG A 549 9.16 -1.56 -16.64
CA ARG A 549 8.03 -1.96 -17.49
C ARG A 549 8.33 -1.45 -18.90
N GLU A 550 8.84 -2.33 -19.76
CA GLU A 550 9.22 -2.04 -21.16
C GLU A 550 8.13 -1.22 -21.88
N ASN A 551 8.29 0.12 -21.95
CA ASN A 551 7.36 1.12 -22.51
C ASN A 551 6.30 1.77 -21.59
N ILE A 552 6.66 2.23 -20.38
CA ILE A 552 5.92 3.34 -19.76
C ILE A 552 6.80 4.60 -19.77
N TYR A 553 6.54 5.48 -20.75
CA TYR A 553 7.07 6.83 -20.73
C TYR A 553 6.45 7.58 -19.55
N LEU A 554 7.19 7.66 -18.43
CA LEU A 554 6.79 8.49 -17.30
C LEU A 554 6.64 9.96 -17.66
N THR A 555 6.98 10.42 -18.88
CA THR A 555 6.84 11.81 -19.34
C THR A 555 5.47 12.42 -19.02
N ASN A 556 4.38 11.64 -19.10
CA ASN A 556 3.05 12.14 -18.78
C ASN A 556 2.84 12.30 -17.26
N ALA A 557 3.40 11.40 -16.45
CA ALA A 557 3.49 11.59 -15.00
C ALA A 557 4.45 12.73 -14.61
N ARG A 558 5.54 12.93 -15.38
CA ARG A 558 6.60 13.96 -15.24
C ARG A 558 6.11 15.38 -15.56
N LEU A 559 5.07 15.50 -16.38
CA LEU A 559 4.56 16.79 -16.88
C LEU A 559 3.41 17.34 -16.02
N GLY A 560 2.82 16.53 -15.13
CA GLY A 560 1.54 16.84 -14.51
C GLY A 560 0.49 17.18 -15.57
N LEU A 561 -0.42 18.09 -15.25
CA LEU A 561 -1.45 18.65 -16.16
C LEU A 561 -0.93 19.13 -17.54
N LYS A 562 0.38 19.27 -17.79
CA LYS A 562 0.90 19.60 -19.12
C LYS A 562 0.74 18.47 -20.15
N ALA A 563 0.39 17.25 -19.74
CA ALA A 563 0.07 16.15 -20.65
C ALA A 563 -1.38 16.21 -21.18
N GLU A 564 -2.19 17.16 -20.71
CA GLU A 564 -3.55 17.43 -21.20
C GLU A 564 -3.60 18.50 -22.31
N ASP A 565 -2.44 19.06 -22.69
CA ASP A 565 -2.30 20.00 -23.81
C ASP A 565 -1.86 19.28 -25.10
#